data_AF-A0A1Y3EU10-F1
#
_entry.id   AF-A0A1Y3EU10-F1
#
_cell.length_a   1.000
_cell.length_b   1.000
_cell.length_c   1.000
_cell.angle_alpha   90.00
_cell.angle_beta   90.00
_cell.angle_gamma   90.00
#
_symmetry.space_group_name_H-M   'P 1'
#
loop_
_entity.id
_entity.type
_entity.pdbx_description
1 polymer ?
#
loop_
_entity_poly.entity_id
_entity_poly.type
_entity_poly.pdbx_seq_one_letter_code
_entity_poly.pdbx_strand_id
1 'polypeptide(L)'
;MLFRVEKYRPSKLEELISHKDILETIGRFINENRLPHLLFYGPPGTGKTSTILACAKQLYEKNQLKSMVLELNASDDRGIGVVREQILNFASTKTIFGGRFKMIILDEADAMTRDAQNALRRSKVKFTEEGLQHLVLLSGGDMRRALNILQSTAMAFDMVNMENVYACVGKPKPDDIRAIVEWLFNKDFSETYKRITFLKLKKGLALQDILEEVHLFVQKVEIPALVRIYLIDRLAEIEESLTKGASDKLQLSALIAAFHIARDIIEKEAIVAEFQTGGCKHAPNKVAMDPILPSRSVGINMPTATDPYNEEEVLFPVSSSYASRFLTSHPHVFALHLACQTFL
;
A
#
# COMPACT_ATOMS: atom_id res chain seq x y z
N MET A 1 54.94 15.23 6.23
CA MET A 1 55.60 14.24 5.36
C MET A 1 54.49 13.51 4.61
N LEU A 2 54.10 13.95 3.40
CA LEU A 2 53.09 13.23 2.61
C LEU A 2 53.73 11.91 2.19
N PHE A 3 53.15 10.79 2.64
CA PHE A 3 53.59 9.43 2.30
C PHE A 3 53.79 9.34 0.77
N ARG A 4 54.93 8.77 0.32
CA ARG A 4 55.26 8.66 -1.11
C ARG A 4 54.10 8.07 -1.93
N VAL A 5 53.32 7.18 -1.32
CA VAL A 5 52.11 6.56 -1.90
C VAL A 5 51.09 7.59 -2.38
N GLU A 6 50.83 8.64 -1.61
CA GLU A 6 49.83 9.65 -1.96
C GLU A 6 50.36 10.65 -2.98
N LYS A 7 51.68 10.88 -2.98
CA LYS A 7 52.37 11.73 -3.95
C LYS A 7 52.39 11.13 -5.37
N TYR A 8 52.41 9.81 -5.48
CA TYR A 8 52.39 9.08 -6.75
C TYR A 8 51.02 8.47 -7.09
N ARG A 9 49.94 8.87 -6.39
CA ARG A 9 48.59 8.38 -6.71
C ARG A 9 48.19 8.86 -8.11
N PRO A 10 47.78 7.95 -9.02
CA PRO A 10 47.40 8.30 -10.38
C PRO A 10 46.35 9.41 -10.43
N SER A 11 46.60 10.40 -11.27
CA SER A 11 45.71 11.53 -11.51
C SER A 11 44.83 11.33 -12.74
N LYS A 12 45.30 10.52 -13.69
CA LYS A 12 44.62 10.15 -14.93
C LYS A 12 44.44 8.64 -15.03
N LEU A 13 43.43 8.21 -15.78
CA LEU A 13 43.21 6.79 -16.06
C LEU A 13 44.39 6.13 -16.79
N GLU A 14 45.10 6.88 -17.64
CA GLU A 14 46.26 6.43 -18.41
C GLU A 14 47.48 6.09 -17.53
N GLU A 15 47.55 6.63 -16.32
CA GLU A 15 48.65 6.41 -15.36
C GLU A 15 48.48 5.10 -14.56
N LEU A 16 47.34 4.41 -14.71
CA LEU A 16 47.09 3.11 -14.10
C LEU A 16 47.69 2.01 -14.97
N ILE A 17 48.73 1.36 -14.45
CA ILE A 17 49.49 0.31 -15.16
C ILE A 17 48.68 -1.01 -15.24
N SER A 18 47.59 -1.16 -14.48
CA SER A 18 46.84 -2.42 -14.30
C SER A 18 45.47 -2.42 -14.99
N HIS A 19 45.04 -3.60 -15.47
CA HIS A 19 43.71 -3.91 -16.00
C HIS A 19 43.22 -3.04 -17.19
N LYS A 20 43.99 -3.02 -18.28
CA LYS A 20 43.70 -2.23 -19.51
C LYS A 20 42.28 -2.42 -20.05
N ASP A 21 41.78 -3.66 -20.07
CA ASP A 21 40.44 -3.98 -20.61
C ASP A 21 39.31 -3.32 -19.80
N ILE A 22 39.48 -3.24 -18.47
CA ILE A 22 38.52 -2.61 -17.55
C ILE A 22 38.52 -1.09 -17.77
N LEU A 23 39.72 -0.50 -17.89
CA LEU A 23 39.87 0.95 -18.11
C LEU A 23 39.31 1.35 -19.48
N GLU A 24 39.48 0.53 -20.52
CA GLU A 24 38.89 0.77 -21.83
C GLU A 24 37.36 0.75 -21.77
N THR A 25 36.79 -0.25 -21.09
CA THR A 25 35.33 -0.39 -20.91
C THR A 25 34.75 0.80 -20.15
N ILE A 26 35.38 1.19 -19.02
CA ILE A 26 34.96 2.36 -18.25
C ILE A 26 35.10 3.64 -19.09
N GLY A 27 36.18 3.77 -19.87
CA GLY A 27 36.39 4.90 -20.78
C GLY A 27 35.25 5.07 -21.78
N ARG A 28 34.74 3.96 -22.36
CA ARG A 28 33.57 4.00 -23.26
C ARG A 28 32.32 4.51 -22.54
N PHE A 29 32.03 4.01 -21.33
CA PHE A 29 30.86 4.45 -20.55
C PHE A 29 30.95 5.92 -20.11
N ILE A 30 32.16 6.41 -19.82
CA ILE A 30 32.41 7.83 -19.52
C ILE A 30 32.11 8.70 -20.75
N ASN A 31 32.57 8.29 -21.93
CA ASN A 31 32.36 9.04 -23.18
C ASN A 31 30.88 9.08 -23.59
N GLU A 32 30.15 7.99 -23.34
CA GLU A 32 28.70 7.91 -23.58
C GLU A 32 27.86 8.58 -22.49
N ASN A 33 28.50 9.09 -21.44
CA ASN A 33 27.85 9.73 -20.30
C ASN A 33 26.78 8.83 -19.62
N ARG A 34 27.01 7.50 -19.67
CA ARG A 34 26.13 6.44 -19.16
C ARG A 34 26.92 5.48 -18.27
N LEU A 35 27.49 6.00 -17.18
CA LEU A 35 28.21 5.15 -16.23
C LEU A 35 27.20 4.36 -15.37
N PRO A 36 27.22 3.02 -15.39
CA PRO A 36 26.39 2.22 -14.50
C PRO A 36 26.92 2.28 -13.05
N HIS A 37 26.18 1.69 -12.10
CA HIS A 37 26.74 1.44 -10.77
C HIS A 37 27.89 0.42 -10.87
N LEU A 38 29.05 0.79 -10.35
CA LEU A 38 30.28 -0.01 -10.42
C LEU A 38 30.62 -0.61 -9.06
N LEU A 39 31.09 -1.86 -9.06
CA LEU A 39 31.64 -2.53 -7.89
C LEU A 39 33.09 -2.92 -8.19
N PHE A 40 34.04 -2.26 -7.52
CA PHE A 40 35.46 -2.63 -7.58
C PHE A 40 35.79 -3.54 -6.41
N TYR A 41 36.24 -4.76 -6.70
CA TYR A 41 36.66 -5.74 -5.68
C TYR A 41 38.05 -6.29 -6.00
N GLY A 42 38.79 -6.71 -4.98
CA GLY A 42 40.12 -7.31 -5.14
C GLY A 42 41.06 -7.02 -3.95
N PRO A 43 42.27 -7.59 -3.95
CA PRO A 43 43.27 -7.43 -2.87
C PRO A 43 43.61 -5.96 -2.56
N PRO A 44 44.09 -5.62 -1.35
CA PRO A 44 44.54 -4.27 -1.03
C PRO A 44 45.72 -3.86 -1.93
N GLY A 45 45.82 -2.57 -2.26
CA GLY A 45 46.91 -2.04 -3.08
C GLY A 45 46.78 -2.23 -4.59
N THR A 46 45.69 -2.82 -5.10
CA THR A 46 45.46 -3.02 -6.55
C THR A 46 44.93 -1.79 -7.29
N GLY A 47 44.81 -0.64 -6.60
CA GLY A 47 44.44 0.63 -7.23
C GLY A 47 42.93 0.91 -7.33
N LYS A 48 42.04 0.11 -6.73
CA LYS A 48 40.57 0.31 -6.76
C LYS A 48 40.13 1.75 -6.48
N THR A 49 40.49 2.29 -5.31
CA THR A 49 40.19 3.67 -4.90
C THR A 49 40.84 4.69 -5.83
N SER A 50 42.07 4.43 -6.27
CA SER A 50 42.78 5.28 -7.22
C SER A 50 42.08 5.33 -8.59
N THR A 51 41.53 4.20 -9.06
CA THR A 51 40.82 4.09 -10.34
C THR A 51 39.54 4.91 -10.33
N ILE A 52 38.67 4.73 -9.33
CA ILE A 52 37.40 5.47 -9.28
C ILE A 52 37.61 6.98 -9.10
N LEU A 53 38.64 7.39 -8.34
CA LEU A 53 39.02 8.80 -8.19
C LEU A 53 39.57 9.39 -9.50
N ALA A 54 40.33 8.62 -10.29
CA ALA A 54 40.77 9.03 -11.62
C ALA A 54 39.57 9.15 -12.58
N CYS A 55 38.61 8.23 -12.53
CA CYS A 55 37.34 8.32 -13.29
C CYS A 55 36.56 9.58 -12.93
N ALA A 56 36.44 9.91 -11.63
CA ALA A 56 35.76 11.10 -11.16
C ALA A 56 36.42 12.39 -11.69
N LYS A 57 37.76 12.45 -11.69
CA LYS A 57 38.52 13.59 -12.24
C LYS A 57 38.41 13.73 -13.77
N GLN A 58 38.14 12.63 -14.48
CA GLN A 58 37.91 12.65 -15.92
C GLN A 58 36.46 13.06 -16.26
N LEU A 59 35.49 12.65 -15.44
CA LEU A 59 34.07 12.98 -15.62
C LEU A 59 33.73 14.42 -15.24
N TYR A 60 34.38 14.97 -14.22
CA TYR A 60 34.06 16.29 -13.66
C TYR A 60 35.28 17.21 -13.68
N GLU A 61 35.03 18.49 -13.99
CA GLU A 61 36.05 19.53 -13.84
C GLU A 61 36.39 19.76 -12.36
N LYS A 62 37.59 20.27 -12.08
CA LYS A 62 38.05 20.54 -10.69
C LYS A 62 37.06 21.37 -9.87
N ASN A 63 36.37 22.31 -10.52
CA ASN A 63 35.39 23.19 -9.88
C ASN A 63 34.07 22.49 -9.55
N GLN A 64 33.73 21.41 -10.27
CA GLN A 64 32.50 20.64 -10.11
C GLN A 64 32.70 19.41 -9.21
N LEU A 65 33.93 18.97 -9.01
CA LEU A 65 34.24 17.73 -8.31
C LEU A 65 33.66 17.71 -6.88
N LYS A 66 33.76 18.83 -6.15
CA LYS A 66 33.22 18.95 -4.78
C LYS A 66 31.69 18.93 -4.70
N SER A 67 30.99 19.34 -5.76
CA SER A 67 29.52 19.41 -5.79
C SER A 67 28.88 18.19 -6.45
N MET A 68 29.64 17.46 -7.26
CA MET A 68 29.17 16.31 -8.04
C MET A 68 29.69 14.96 -7.54
N VAL A 69 30.74 14.93 -6.70
CA VAL A 69 31.32 13.71 -6.14
C VAL A 69 31.24 13.74 -4.60
N LEU A 70 30.66 12.71 -4.01
CA LEU A 70 30.67 12.46 -2.57
C LEU A 70 31.48 11.20 -2.28
N GLU A 71 32.58 11.34 -1.57
CA GLU A 71 33.40 10.23 -1.08
C GLU A 71 33.09 9.95 0.39
N LEU A 72 32.73 8.72 0.70
CA LEU A 72 32.49 8.24 2.06
C LEU A 72 33.31 7.00 2.30
N ASN A 73 34.13 7.01 3.34
CA ASN A 73 34.71 5.80 3.88
C ASN A 73 33.69 5.14 4.81
N ALA A 74 33.32 3.89 4.51
CA ALA A 74 32.32 3.16 5.26
C ALA A 74 32.82 2.55 6.57
N SER A 75 34.14 2.54 6.81
CA SER A 75 34.72 2.10 8.09
C SER A 75 34.79 3.18 9.17
N ASP A 76 34.49 4.44 8.83
CA ASP A 76 34.45 5.52 9.81
C ASP A 76 33.32 5.26 10.83
N ASP A 77 33.64 5.42 12.12
CA ASP A 77 32.81 5.19 13.33
C ASP A 77 31.52 6.05 13.44
N ARG A 78 31.11 6.70 12.34
CA ARG A 78 30.01 7.67 12.28
C ARG A 78 28.62 7.03 12.31
N GLY A 79 28.50 5.72 12.38
CA GLY A 79 27.23 5.01 12.45
C GLY A 79 26.42 5.04 11.14
N ILE A 80 25.58 4.02 10.98
CA ILE A 80 24.84 3.74 9.74
C ILE A 80 23.89 4.87 9.34
N GLY A 81 23.30 5.56 10.32
CA GLY A 81 22.35 6.66 10.11
C GLY A 81 23.00 7.85 9.40
N VAL A 82 24.22 8.22 9.80
CA VAL A 82 24.93 9.39 9.27
C VAL A 82 25.33 9.19 7.81
N VAL A 83 25.84 8.00 7.47
CA VAL A 83 26.20 7.65 6.08
C VAL A 83 24.97 7.72 5.18
N ARG A 84 23.84 7.17 5.64
CA ARG A 84 22.58 7.19 4.88
C ARG A 84 22.05 8.61 4.65
N GLU A 85 22.01 9.43 5.69
CA GLU A 85 21.50 10.81 5.58
C GLU A 85 22.38 11.65 4.64
N GLN A 86 23.71 11.52 4.73
CA GLN A 86 24.62 12.21 3.83
C GLN A 86 24.41 11.82 2.37
N ILE A 87 24.29 10.51 2.09
CA ILE A 87 24.02 10.00 0.74
C ILE A 87 22.69 10.53 0.20
N LEU A 88 21.64 10.49 1.00
CA LEU A 88 20.31 10.94 0.58
C LEU A 88 20.26 12.45 0.35
N ASN A 89 20.83 13.24 1.27
CA ASN A 89 20.89 14.70 1.13
C ASN A 89 21.68 15.09 -0.12
N PHE A 90 22.80 14.40 -0.38
CA PHE A 90 23.59 14.62 -1.58
C PHE A 90 22.84 14.22 -2.85
N ALA A 91 22.22 13.04 -2.88
CA ALA A 91 21.44 12.58 -4.03
C ALA A 91 20.23 13.47 -4.33
N SER A 92 19.54 13.98 -3.30
CA SER A 92 18.33 14.81 -3.45
C SER A 92 18.61 16.29 -3.74
N THR A 93 19.84 16.77 -3.55
CA THR A 93 20.18 18.18 -3.84
C THR A 93 20.18 18.44 -5.36
N LYS A 94 19.46 19.46 -5.83
CA LYS A 94 19.47 19.83 -7.27
C LYS A 94 20.87 20.22 -7.74
N THR A 95 21.30 19.68 -8.88
CA THR A 95 22.56 20.05 -9.53
C THR A 95 22.42 21.42 -10.21
N ILE A 96 23.28 22.37 -9.85
CA ILE A 96 23.33 23.70 -10.45
C ILE A 96 23.95 23.65 -11.86
N PHE A 97 24.78 22.63 -12.13
CA PHE A 97 25.47 22.43 -13.40
C PHE A 97 24.78 21.27 -14.17
N GLY A 98 24.20 21.57 -15.33
CA GLY A 98 23.29 20.69 -16.05
C GLY A 98 23.95 19.48 -16.74
N GLY A 99 23.21 18.36 -16.78
CA GLY A 99 23.39 17.27 -17.74
C GLY A 99 24.26 16.08 -17.33
N ARG A 100 24.87 16.08 -16.14
CA ARG A 100 25.67 14.94 -15.64
C ARG A 100 25.10 14.38 -14.35
N PHE A 101 25.18 13.06 -14.19
CA PHE A 101 24.78 12.37 -12.95
C PHE A 101 25.73 12.74 -11.81
N LYS A 102 25.30 12.56 -10.56
CA LYS A 102 26.17 12.66 -9.38
C LYS A 102 26.87 11.33 -9.13
N MET A 103 28.07 11.38 -8.58
CA MET A 103 28.85 10.20 -8.22
C MET A 103 28.97 10.10 -6.70
N ILE A 104 28.69 8.91 -6.16
CA ILE A 104 28.86 8.59 -4.75
C ILE A 104 29.84 7.42 -4.68
N ILE A 105 30.95 7.62 -3.98
CA ILE A 105 32.01 6.63 -3.80
C ILE A 105 31.91 6.14 -2.35
N LEU A 106 31.67 4.83 -2.20
CA LEU A 106 31.65 4.15 -0.91
C LEU A 106 32.92 3.30 -0.83
N ASP A 107 33.94 3.80 -0.14
CA ASP A 107 35.16 3.02 0.10
C ASP A 107 34.97 2.09 1.30
N GLU A 108 35.65 0.94 1.27
CA GLU A 108 35.52 -0.13 2.30
C GLU A 108 34.06 -0.56 2.53
N ALA A 109 33.25 -0.62 1.46
CA ALA A 109 31.83 -0.97 1.54
C ALA A 109 31.56 -2.39 2.11
N ASP A 110 32.58 -3.25 2.17
CA ASP A 110 32.58 -4.54 2.85
C ASP A 110 32.54 -4.41 4.38
N ALA A 111 33.01 -3.30 4.94
CA ALA A 111 32.88 -2.96 6.36
C ALA A 111 31.46 -2.48 6.74
N MET A 112 30.58 -2.23 5.77
CA MET A 112 29.19 -1.82 6.04
C MET A 112 28.37 -2.97 6.61
N THR A 113 27.52 -2.65 7.59
CA THR A 113 26.50 -3.59 8.05
C THR A 113 25.48 -3.89 6.94
N ARG A 114 24.88 -5.08 7.00
CA ARG A 114 23.83 -5.50 6.06
C ARG A 114 22.65 -4.53 6.04
N ASP A 115 22.32 -3.94 7.19
CA ASP A 115 21.24 -2.96 7.30
C ASP A 115 21.53 -1.66 6.55
N ALA A 116 22.78 -1.21 6.56
CA ALA A 116 23.23 -0.05 5.80
C ALA A 116 23.14 -0.31 4.29
N GLN A 117 23.62 -1.46 3.84
CA GLN A 117 23.51 -1.87 2.43
C GLN A 117 22.05 -1.97 1.99
N ASN A 118 21.18 -2.53 2.82
CA ASN A 118 19.74 -2.60 2.57
C ASN A 118 19.05 -1.23 2.59
N ALA A 119 19.55 -0.28 3.39
CA ALA A 119 19.03 1.08 3.42
C ALA A 119 19.35 1.87 2.14
N LEU A 120 20.48 1.57 1.49
CA LEU A 120 20.87 2.16 0.21
C LEU A 120 20.11 1.58 -0.99
N ARG A 121 19.65 0.32 -0.88
CA ARG A 121 18.85 -0.35 -1.91
C ARG A 121 17.38 0.07 -1.96
N ARG A 122 16.87 0.72 -0.90
CA ARG A 122 15.47 1.11 -0.80
C ARG A 122 15.22 2.44 -1.51
N SER A 123 14.47 2.41 -2.62
CA SER A 123 13.70 3.59 -3.01
C SER A 123 12.82 3.95 -1.79
N LYS A 124 12.84 5.21 -1.37
CA LYS A 124 12.01 5.68 -0.25
C LYS A 124 10.55 5.68 -0.71
N VAL A 125 9.90 4.52 -0.71
CA VAL A 125 8.44 4.46 -0.80
C VAL A 125 7.90 5.13 0.45
N LYS A 126 7.21 6.26 0.28
CA LYS A 126 6.54 6.96 1.38
C LYS A 126 5.21 6.24 1.63
N PHE A 127 4.91 5.90 2.87
CA PHE A 127 3.66 5.23 3.23
C PHE A 127 3.10 5.80 4.53
N THR A 128 1.78 5.72 4.69
CA THR A 128 1.11 5.92 5.97
C THR A 128 0.86 4.57 6.64
N GLU A 129 0.77 4.55 7.97
CA GLU A 129 0.49 3.31 8.72
C GLU A 129 -0.87 2.73 8.35
N GLU A 130 -1.89 3.58 8.24
CA GLU A 130 -3.23 3.24 7.73
C GLU A 130 -3.17 2.63 6.31
N GLY A 131 -2.36 3.19 5.41
CA GLY A 131 -2.19 2.65 4.05
C GLY A 131 -1.61 1.25 4.05
N LEU A 132 -0.65 0.96 4.92
CA LEU A 132 -0.08 -0.39 5.07
C LEU A 132 -1.08 -1.38 5.68
N GLN A 133 -1.87 -0.96 6.67
CA GLN A 133 -2.90 -1.80 7.28
C GLN A 133 -3.95 -2.23 6.24
N HIS A 134 -4.47 -1.28 5.47
CA HIS A 134 -5.44 -1.58 4.41
C HIS A 134 -4.83 -2.38 3.26
N LEU A 135 -3.54 -2.18 2.95
CA LEU A 135 -2.84 -3.00 1.97
C LEU A 135 -2.78 -4.46 2.41
N VAL A 136 -2.42 -4.73 3.67
CA VAL A 136 -2.37 -6.10 4.22
C VAL A 136 -3.77 -6.72 4.22
N LEU A 137 -4.79 -5.95 4.59
CA LEU A 137 -6.19 -6.39 4.56
C LEU A 137 -6.61 -6.82 3.15
N LEU A 138 -6.40 -5.96 2.15
CA LEU A 138 -6.76 -6.21 0.75
C LEU A 138 -5.93 -7.32 0.08
N SER A 139 -4.82 -7.70 0.73
CA SER A 139 -3.98 -8.81 0.30
C SER A 139 -4.48 -10.17 0.77
N GLY A 140 -5.39 -10.22 1.76
CA GLY A 140 -5.95 -11.48 2.27
C GLY A 140 -4.91 -12.44 2.82
N GLY A 141 -3.78 -11.93 3.33
CA GLY A 141 -2.64 -12.74 3.78
C GLY A 141 -1.70 -13.24 2.67
N ASP A 142 -1.98 -12.97 1.39
CA ASP A 142 -1.08 -13.29 0.28
C ASP A 142 0.02 -12.22 0.14
N MET A 143 1.26 -12.62 0.46
CA MET A 143 2.43 -11.75 0.35
C MET A 143 2.76 -11.33 -1.09
N ARG A 144 2.50 -12.18 -2.09
CA ARG A 144 2.69 -11.83 -3.51
C ARG A 144 1.69 -10.77 -3.91
N ARG A 145 0.43 -10.89 -3.49
CA ARG A 145 -0.59 -9.88 -3.72
C ARG A 145 -0.23 -8.56 -3.04
N ALA A 146 0.21 -8.59 -1.79
CA ALA A 146 0.66 -7.41 -1.04
C ALA A 146 1.79 -6.68 -1.75
N LEU A 147 2.76 -7.43 -2.26
CA LEU A 147 3.88 -6.92 -3.04
C LEU A 147 3.41 -6.20 -4.31
N ASN A 148 2.55 -6.85 -5.09
CA ASN A 148 2.03 -6.28 -6.32
C ASN A 148 1.27 -4.99 -6.05
N ILE A 149 0.40 -4.97 -5.02
CA ILE A 149 -0.35 -3.77 -4.63
C ILE A 149 0.62 -2.66 -4.22
N LEU A 150 1.60 -2.96 -3.37
CA LEU A 150 2.58 -1.97 -2.91
C LEU A 150 3.36 -1.36 -4.08
N GLN A 151 3.81 -2.20 -5.01
CA GLN A 151 4.56 -1.76 -6.19
C GLN A 151 3.68 -0.91 -7.10
N SER A 152 2.47 -1.38 -7.44
CA SER A 152 1.55 -0.64 -8.29
C SER A 152 1.18 0.71 -7.68
N THR A 153 0.90 0.77 -6.37
CA THR A 153 0.58 2.03 -5.69
C THR A 153 1.79 2.96 -5.61
N ALA A 154 2.99 2.45 -5.34
CA ALA A 154 4.20 3.28 -5.30
C ALA A 154 4.67 3.77 -6.68
N MET A 155 4.28 3.08 -7.76
CA MET A 155 4.55 3.52 -9.14
C MET A 155 3.51 4.50 -9.65
N ALA A 156 2.24 4.33 -9.26
CA ALA A 156 1.15 5.21 -9.66
C ALA A 156 1.10 6.51 -8.83
N PHE A 157 1.53 6.44 -7.57
CA PHE A 157 1.42 7.54 -6.61
C PHE A 157 2.70 7.70 -5.77
N ASP A 158 3.02 8.93 -5.38
CA ASP A 158 4.20 9.25 -4.56
C ASP A 158 4.09 8.78 -3.10
N MET A 159 2.87 8.45 -2.64
CA MET A 159 2.59 8.03 -1.26
C MET A 159 1.59 6.88 -1.23
N VAL A 160 1.92 5.84 -0.47
CA VAL A 160 1.06 4.69 -0.18
C VAL A 160 0.20 5.03 1.04
N ASN A 161 -0.98 5.58 0.78
CA ASN A 161 -2.03 5.83 1.77
C ASN A 161 -3.28 5.00 1.45
N MET A 162 -4.27 4.99 2.33
CA MET A 162 -5.51 4.24 2.13
C MET A 162 -6.16 4.57 0.78
N GLU A 163 -6.28 5.85 0.45
CA GLU A 163 -6.97 6.29 -0.77
C GLU A 163 -6.34 5.75 -2.05
N ASN A 164 -5.02 5.83 -2.14
CA ASN A 164 -4.25 5.40 -3.30
C ASN A 164 -4.20 3.87 -3.41
N VAL A 165 -4.17 3.16 -2.28
CA VAL A 165 -4.24 1.69 -2.26
C VAL A 165 -5.58 1.20 -2.81
N TYR A 166 -6.71 1.72 -2.31
CA TYR A 166 -8.04 1.33 -2.81
C TYR A 166 -8.23 1.73 -4.27
N ALA A 167 -7.73 2.89 -4.70
CA ALA A 167 -7.77 3.32 -6.10
C ALA A 167 -6.98 2.38 -7.03
N CYS A 168 -5.81 1.90 -6.59
CA CYS A 168 -5.01 0.94 -7.35
C CYS A 168 -5.65 -0.46 -7.44
N VAL A 169 -6.23 -0.93 -6.34
CA VAL A 169 -6.85 -2.27 -6.29
C VAL A 169 -8.20 -2.28 -7.01
N GLY A 170 -8.90 -1.15 -7.06
CA GLY A 170 -10.23 -1.02 -7.66
C GLY A 170 -11.36 -1.52 -6.75
N LYS A 171 -11.09 -1.71 -5.46
CA LYS A 171 -12.10 -2.12 -4.47
C LYS A 171 -12.84 -0.91 -3.86
N PRO A 172 -14.10 -1.08 -3.43
CA PRO A 172 -14.86 -0.03 -2.77
C PRO A 172 -14.25 0.33 -1.41
N LYS A 173 -14.26 1.62 -1.05
CA LYS A 173 -13.80 2.06 0.28
C LYS A 173 -14.83 1.66 1.34
N PRO A 174 -14.43 1.50 2.61
CA PRO A 174 -15.36 1.19 3.70
C PRO A 174 -16.53 2.19 3.83
N ASP A 175 -16.27 3.48 3.62
CA ASP A 175 -17.31 4.51 3.63
C ASP A 175 -18.34 4.34 2.50
N ASP A 176 -17.89 3.88 1.33
CA ASP A 176 -18.76 3.59 0.20
C ASP A 176 -19.67 2.40 0.51
N ILE A 177 -19.13 1.36 1.14
CA ILE A 177 -19.91 0.18 1.55
C ILE A 177 -20.94 0.55 2.62
N ARG A 178 -20.55 1.37 3.60
CA ARG A 178 -21.49 1.87 4.62
C ARG A 178 -22.68 2.59 3.98
N ALA A 179 -22.42 3.48 3.02
CA ALA A 179 -23.46 4.19 2.28
C ALA A 179 -24.34 3.23 1.45
N ILE A 180 -23.73 2.24 0.77
CA ILE A 180 -24.47 1.24 0.00
C ILE A 180 -25.42 0.45 0.89
N VAL A 181 -24.96 -0.05 2.03
CA VAL A 181 -25.79 -0.82 2.97
C VAL A 181 -26.90 0.05 3.57
N GLU A 182 -26.61 1.31 3.91
CA GLU A 182 -27.63 2.26 4.36
C GLU A 182 -28.74 2.43 3.32
N TRP A 183 -28.40 2.54 2.03
CA TRP A 183 -29.39 2.65 0.96
C TRP A 183 -30.17 1.34 0.76
N LEU A 184 -29.52 0.19 0.87
CA LEU A 184 -30.15 -1.12 0.73
C LEU A 184 -31.25 -1.37 1.76
N PHE A 185 -31.09 -0.91 3.01
CA PHE A 185 -32.11 -1.08 4.05
C PHE A 185 -33.15 0.05 4.07
N ASN A 186 -32.75 1.31 3.85
CA ASN A 186 -33.59 2.45 4.21
C ASN A 186 -34.26 3.15 3.02
N LYS A 187 -33.87 2.88 1.77
CA LYS A 187 -34.39 3.58 0.59
C LYS A 187 -35.29 2.71 -0.27
N ASP A 188 -36.02 3.37 -1.17
CA ASP A 188 -36.83 2.70 -2.18
C ASP A 188 -35.97 2.09 -3.28
N PHE A 189 -36.48 1.01 -3.89
CA PHE A 189 -35.75 0.20 -4.87
C PHE A 189 -35.15 1.05 -6.01
N SER A 190 -35.95 1.95 -6.58
CA SER A 190 -35.56 2.79 -7.71
C SER A 190 -34.44 3.78 -7.35
N GLU A 191 -34.49 4.35 -6.14
CA GLU A 191 -33.48 5.29 -5.65
C GLU A 191 -32.17 4.55 -5.33
N THR A 192 -32.25 3.40 -4.65
CA THR A 192 -31.09 2.56 -4.34
C THR A 192 -30.38 2.11 -5.62
N TYR A 193 -31.13 1.64 -6.62
CA TYR A 193 -30.56 1.21 -7.90
C TYR A 193 -29.81 2.35 -8.59
N LYS A 194 -30.39 3.56 -8.64
CA LYS A 194 -29.76 4.74 -9.24
C LYS A 194 -28.48 5.14 -8.50
N ARG A 195 -28.50 5.16 -7.17
CA ARG A 195 -27.34 5.55 -6.36
C ARG A 195 -26.17 4.57 -6.49
N ILE A 196 -26.44 3.27 -6.37
CA ILE A 196 -25.40 2.24 -6.51
C ILE A 196 -24.83 2.26 -7.94
N THR A 197 -25.70 2.37 -8.96
CA THR A 197 -25.26 2.46 -10.37
C THR A 197 -24.38 3.70 -10.60
N PHE A 198 -24.78 4.85 -10.06
CA PHE A 198 -24.00 6.08 -10.17
C PHE A 198 -22.63 5.96 -9.48
N LEU A 199 -22.59 5.37 -8.28
CA LEU A 199 -21.35 5.16 -7.54
C LEU A 199 -20.40 4.20 -8.27
N LYS A 200 -20.94 3.09 -8.80
CA LYS A 200 -20.18 2.13 -9.63
C LYS A 200 -19.55 2.82 -10.84
N LEU A 201 -20.32 3.62 -11.58
CA LEU A 201 -19.84 4.33 -12.77
C LEU A 201 -18.79 5.40 -12.42
N LYS A 202 -19.02 6.16 -11.35
CA LYS A 202 -18.11 7.25 -10.95
C LYS A 202 -16.76 6.75 -10.45
N LYS A 203 -16.73 5.63 -9.73
CA LYS A 203 -15.52 5.08 -9.10
C LYS A 203 -14.95 3.83 -9.80
N GLY A 204 -15.58 3.35 -10.86
CA GLY A 204 -15.12 2.17 -11.61
C GLY A 204 -15.23 0.85 -10.83
N LEU A 205 -16.22 0.73 -9.94
CA LEU A 205 -16.37 -0.43 -9.05
C LEU A 205 -17.11 -1.59 -9.74
N ALA A 206 -16.62 -2.81 -9.54
CA ALA A 206 -17.34 -4.01 -9.95
C ALA A 206 -18.45 -4.36 -8.94
N LEU A 207 -19.53 -4.99 -9.44
CA LEU A 207 -20.59 -5.48 -8.55
C LEU A 207 -20.08 -6.58 -7.62
N GLN A 208 -19.17 -7.42 -8.11
CA GLN A 208 -18.58 -8.52 -7.34
C GLN A 208 -17.84 -8.02 -6.10
N ASP A 209 -17.02 -6.97 -6.24
CA ASP A 209 -16.31 -6.38 -5.09
C ASP A 209 -17.28 -5.75 -4.07
N ILE A 210 -18.37 -5.12 -4.55
CA ILE A 210 -19.42 -4.61 -3.66
C ILE A 210 -20.11 -5.75 -2.92
N LEU A 211 -20.42 -6.84 -3.61
CA LEU A 211 -21.10 -8.01 -3.05
C LEU A 211 -20.25 -8.68 -1.97
N GLU A 212 -18.95 -8.86 -2.22
CA GLU A 212 -17.98 -9.42 -1.26
C GLU A 212 -17.93 -8.59 0.03
N GLU A 213 -17.80 -7.27 -0.08
CA GLU A 213 -17.73 -6.40 1.10
C GLU A 213 -19.07 -6.26 1.84
N VAL A 214 -20.20 -6.26 1.12
CA VAL A 214 -21.53 -6.29 1.73
C VAL A 214 -21.76 -7.60 2.49
N HIS A 215 -21.28 -8.74 1.95
CA HIS A 215 -21.33 -10.02 2.66
C HIS A 215 -20.53 -9.97 3.97
N LEU A 216 -19.30 -9.44 3.94
CA LEU A 216 -18.48 -9.27 5.14
C LEU A 216 -19.17 -8.35 6.16
N PHE A 217 -19.87 -7.31 5.71
CA PHE A 217 -20.64 -6.42 6.59
C PHE A 217 -21.81 -7.15 7.26
N VAL A 218 -22.59 -7.94 6.51
CA VAL A 218 -23.73 -8.72 7.05
C VAL A 218 -23.28 -9.73 8.12
N GLN A 219 -22.07 -10.26 8.01
CA GLN A 219 -21.51 -11.16 9.02
C GLN A 219 -21.13 -10.43 10.32
N LYS A 220 -20.70 -9.17 10.24
CA LYS A 220 -20.27 -8.38 11.41
C LYS A 220 -21.42 -7.73 12.15
N VAL A 221 -22.51 -7.41 11.47
CA VAL A 221 -23.65 -6.71 12.09
C VAL A 221 -24.59 -7.66 12.83
N GLU A 222 -25.14 -7.17 13.92
CA GLU A 222 -26.19 -7.82 14.69
C GLU A 222 -27.51 -7.79 13.91
N ILE A 223 -27.81 -8.90 13.23
CA ILE A 223 -29.04 -9.13 12.48
C ILE A 223 -29.67 -10.42 13.02
N PRO A 224 -31.02 -10.52 13.13
CA PRO A 224 -31.69 -11.75 13.54
C PRO A 224 -31.23 -12.96 12.72
N ALA A 225 -31.08 -14.12 13.37
CA ALA A 225 -30.49 -15.30 12.74
C ALA A 225 -31.22 -15.74 11.46
N LEU A 226 -32.55 -15.70 11.46
CA LEU A 226 -33.37 -16.07 10.30
C LEU A 226 -33.07 -15.17 9.09
N VAL A 227 -33.00 -13.86 9.33
CA VAL A 227 -32.72 -12.84 8.31
C VAL A 227 -31.29 -12.96 7.80
N ARG A 228 -30.33 -13.21 8.71
CA ARG A 228 -28.94 -13.44 8.34
C ARG A 228 -28.78 -14.66 7.44
N ILE A 229 -29.42 -15.78 7.77
CA ILE A 229 -29.40 -17.01 6.94
C ILE A 229 -29.96 -16.71 5.55
N TYR A 230 -31.11 -16.04 5.48
CA TYR A 230 -31.73 -15.65 4.22
C TYR A 230 -30.81 -14.75 3.38
N LEU A 231 -30.20 -13.72 3.97
CA LEU A 231 -29.30 -12.82 3.26
C LEU A 231 -28.05 -13.54 2.75
N ILE A 232 -27.42 -14.40 3.56
CA ILE A 232 -26.22 -15.16 3.15
C ILE A 232 -26.56 -16.07 1.97
N ASP A 233 -27.68 -16.78 2.02
CA ASP A 233 -28.16 -17.66 0.93
C ASP A 233 -28.37 -16.87 -0.37
N ARG A 234 -29.11 -15.75 -0.30
CA ARG A 234 -29.37 -14.90 -1.49
C ARG A 234 -28.10 -14.27 -2.04
N LEU A 235 -27.18 -13.81 -1.19
CA LEU A 235 -25.90 -13.23 -1.62
C LEU A 235 -25.04 -14.28 -2.36
N ALA A 236 -25.02 -15.53 -1.87
CA ALA A 236 -24.29 -16.61 -2.51
C ALA A 236 -24.85 -16.96 -3.90
N GLU A 237 -26.17 -17.03 -4.07
CA GLU A 237 -26.80 -17.26 -5.39
C GLU A 237 -26.46 -16.14 -6.40
N ILE A 238 -26.41 -14.89 -5.93
CA ILE A 238 -26.04 -13.72 -6.76
C ILE A 238 -24.57 -13.80 -7.16
N GLU A 239 -23.68 -14.15 -6.22
CA GLU A 239 -22.24 -14.30 -6.47
C GLU A 239 -21.95 -15.42 -7.47
N GLU A 240 -22.60 -16.57 -7.32
CA GLU A 240 -22.50 -17.69 -8.25
C GLU A 240 -22.96 -17.28 -9.64
N SER A 241 -24.08 -16.54 -9.73
CA SER A 241 -24.61 -16.06 -11.01
C SER A 241 -23.66 -15.06 -11.69
N LEU A 242 -23.04 -14.16 -10.94
CA LEU A 242 -22.01 -13.25 -11.46
C LEU A 242 -20.81 -14.01 -11.99
N THR A 243 -20.37 -15.05 -11.27
CA THR A 243 -19.25 -15.90 -11.69
C THR A 243 -19.55 -16.65 -13.00
N LYS A 244 -20.83 -16.99 -13.24
CA LYS A 244 -21.31 -17.58 -14.51
C LYS A 244 -21.48 -16.55 -15.65
N GLY A 245 -21.13 -15.28 -15.43
CA GLY A 245 -21.23 -14.22 -16.44
C GLY A 245 -22.65 -13.66 -16.62
N ALA A 246 -23.51 -13.75 -15.59
CA ALA A 246 -24.83 -13.15 -15.64
C ALA A 246 -24.79 -11.61 -15.73
N SER A 247 -25.91 -11.00 -16.13
CA SER A 247 -25.99 -9.55 -16.28
C SER A 247 -25.89 -8.80 -14.95
N ASP A 248 -24.89 -7.92 -14.84
CA ASP A 248 -24.69 -6.98 -13.73
C ASP A 248 -25.97 -6.24 -13.30
N LYS A 249 -26.82 -5.84 -14.26
CA LYS A 249 -28.05 -5.08 -13.97
C LYS A 249 -29.08 -5.95 -13.25
N LEU A 250 -29.23 -7.20 -13.69
CA LEU A 250 -30.17 -8.15 -13.08
C LEU A 250 -29.68 -8.55 -11.69
N GLN A 251 -28.37 -8.78 -11.54
CA GLN A 251 -27.78 -9.16 -10.27
C GLN A 251 -27.82 -8.02 -9.25
N LEU A 252 -27.61 -6.76 -9.67
CA LEU A 252 -27.82 -5.60 -8.79
C LEU A 252 -29.29 -5.48 -8.35
N SER A 253 -30.23 -5.76 -9.25
CA SER A 253 -31.66 -5.76 -8.93
C SER A 253 -32.01 -6.86 -7.93
N ALA A 254 -31.43 -8.05 -8.09
CA ALA A 254 -31.58 -9.18 -7.17
C ALA A 254 -31.01 -8.84 -5.79
N LEU A 255 -29.84 -8.19 -5.72
CA LEU A 255 -29.24 -7.73 -4.46
C LEU A 255 -30.18 -6.78 -3.72
N ILE A 256 -30.71 -5.75 -4.39
CA ILE A 256 -31.62 -4.79 -3.77
C ILE A 256 -32.90 -5.49 -3.30
N ALA A 257 -33.46 -6.37 -4.13
CA ALA A 257 -34.66 -7.13 -3.78
C ALA A 257 -34.45 -8.03 -2.56
N ALA A 258 -33.28 -8.67 -2.43
CA ALA A 258 -32.95 -9.51 -1.28
C ALA A 258 -32.95 -8.68 0.03
N PHE A 259 -32.34 -7.49 0.04
CA PHE A 259 -32.33 -6.62 1.22
C PHE A 259 -33.70 -6.04 1.56
N HIS A 260 -34.54 -5.74 0.56
CA HIS A 260 -35.91 -5.30 0.79
C HIS A 260 -36.77 -6.40 1.42
N ILE A 261 -36.66 -7.64 0.93
CA ILE A 261 -37.36 -8.79 1.53
C ILE A 261 -36.86 -9.03 2.95
N ALA A 262 -35.54 -8.90 3.19
CA ALA A 262 -34.97 -9.00 4.52
C ALA A 262 -35.55 -7.96 5.48
N ARG A 263 -35.75 -6.71 5.03
CA ARG A 263 -36.44 -5.67 5.82
C ARG A 263 -37.87 -6.09 6.16
N ASP A 264 -38.63 -6.59 5.18
CA ASP A 264 -40.01 -7.02 5.41
C ASP A 264 -40.10 -8.19 6.41
N ILE A 265 -39.11 -9.09 6.43
CA ILE A 265 -39.00 -10.17 7.42
C ILE A 265 -38.72 -9.59 8.82
N ILE A 266 -37.79 -8.64 8.93
CA ILE A 266 -37.49 -7.95 10.20
C ILE A 266 -38.73 -7.25 10.75
N GLU A 267 -39.46 -6.51 9.92
CA GLU A 267 -40.68 -5.81 10.32
C GLU A 267 -41.75 -6.79 10.82
N LYS A 268 -41.92 -7.94 10.15
CA LYS A 268 -42.86 -8.98 10.58
C LYS A 268 -42.44 -9.63 11.90
N GLU A 269 -41.17 -9.92 12.10
CA GLU A 269 -40.66 -10.47 13.37
C GLU A 269 -40.85 -9.49 14.53
N ALA A 270 -40.63 -8.20 14.31
CA ALA A 270 -40.85 -7.15 15.32
C ALA A 270 -42.33 -7.09 15.76
N ILE A 271 -43.26 -7.16 14.80
CA ILE A 271 -44.70 -7.18 15.09
C ILE A 271 -45.08 -8.42 15.91
N VAL A 272 -44.55 -9.61 15.58
CA VAL A 272 -44.85 -10.84 16.32
C VAL A 272 -44.32 -10.77 17.76
N ALA A 273 -43.14 -10.17 17.98
CA ALA A 273 -42.58 -9.96 19.31
C ALA A 273 -43.42 -8.98 20.16
N GLU A 274 -43.97 -7.92 19.56
CA GLU A 274 -44.91 -7.01 20.22
C GLU A 274 -46.22 -7.70 20.61
N PHE A 275 -46.77 -8.58 19.75
CA PHE A 275 -47.98 -9.34 20.07
C PHE A 275 -47.77 -10.37 21.19
N GLN A 276 -46.58 -10.99 21.27
CA GLN A 276 -46.26 -11.96 22.33
C GLN A 276 -46.02 -11.29 23.69
N THR A 277 -45.63 -10.02 23.73
CA THR A 277 -45.46 -9.24 24.96
C THR A 277 -46.73 -8.51 25.42
N GLY A 278 -47.74 -8.37 24.56
CA GLY A 278 -49.04 -7.77 24.86
C GLY A 278 -49.97 -8.59 25.78
N GLY A 279 -49.56 -9.79 26.21
CA GLY A 279 -50.31 -10.63 27.13
C GLY A 279 -49.84 -10.52 28.59
N CYS A 280 -50.08 -9.36 29.23
CA CYS A 280 -50.20 -9.11 30.69
C CYS A 280 -49.45 -7.86 31.15
N LYS A 281 -50.18 -6.76 31.43
CA LYS A 281 -50.29 -6.10 32.77
C LYS A 281 -51.01 -4.74 32.68
N HIS A 282 -51.98 -4.60 33.58
CA HIS A 282 -52.68 -3.40 34.09
C HIS A 282 -52.28 -1.99 33.56
N ALA A 283 -53.31 -1.22 33.16
CA ALA A 283 -53.26 0.24 33.06
C ALA A 283 -53.06 0.90 34.45
N PRO A 284 -52.44 2.11 34.50
CA PRO A 284 -53.30 3.28 34.72
C PRO A 284 -52.92 4.55 33.91
N ASN A 285 -53.99 5.26 33.50
CA ASN A 285 -54.18 6.71 33.35
C ASN A 285 -53.27 7.60 32.46
N LYS A 286 -53.77 7.84 31.24
CA LYS A 286 -54.06 9.11 30.53
C LYS A 286 -53.07 10.30 30.61
N VAL A 287 -52.56 10.70 29.43
CA VAL A 287 -52.75 12.07 28.86
C VAL A 287 -53.09 11.93 27.37
N ALA A 288 -53.95 12.81 26.86
CA ALA A 288 -54.78 12.72 25.65
C ALA A 288 -54.12 13.16 24.32
N MET A 289 -54.51 12.48 23.23
CA MET A 289 -55.02 12.91 21.89
C MET A 289 -54.85 14.41 21.49
N ASP A 290 -54.41 14.83 20.29
CA ASP A 290 -54.89 14.61 18.89
C ASP A 290 -53.86 15.22 17.85
N PRO A 291 -54.14 15.43 16.53
CA PRO A 291 -54.21 14.48 15.41
C PRO A 291 -53.38 14.96 14.17
N ILE A 292 -52.29 14.31 13.76
CA ILE A 292 -51.56 14.71 12.54
C ILE A 292 -50.95 13.47 11.86
N LEU A 293 -51.41 13.14 10.64
CA LEU A 293 -50.64 12.28 9.72
C LEU A 293 -49.24 12.89 9.57
N PRO A 294 -48.13 12.14 9.74
CA PRO A 294 -47.32 11.90 8.55
C PRO A 294 -46.49 10.60 8.58
N SER A 295 -46.16 10.15 7.36
CA SER A 295 -44.92 9.43 6.99
C SER A 295 -43.96 9.10 8.15
N ARG A 296 -43.94 7.83 8.57
CA ARG A 296 -42.78 7.27 9.27
C ARG A 296 -42.22 6.16 8.40
N SER A 297 -41.19 6.52 7.62
CA SER A 297 -40.13 5.57 7.33
C SER A 297 -39.68 5.03 8.68
N VAL A 298 -39.93 3.75 8.94
CA VAL A 298 -39.30 3.03 10.04
C VAL A 298 -37.83 2.97 9.66
N GLY A 299 -37.12 4.05 9.99
CA GLY A 299 -35.67 4.02 10.02
C GLY A 299 -35.33 2.93 11.02
N ILE A 300 -34.82 1.82 10.52
CA ILE A 300 -34.08 0.90 11.37
C ILE A 300 -33.02 1.78 12.00
N ASN A 301 -33.15 2.06 13.30
CA ASN A 301 -32.03 2.60 14.06
C ASN A 301 -30.92 1.58 13.86
N MET A 302 -29.95 1.91 13.01
CA MET A 302 -28.68 1.20 13.02
C MET A 302 -28.26 1.20 14.49
N PRO A 303 -27.94 0.05 15.10
CA PRO A 303 -27.15 0.10 16.31
C PRO A 303 -25.96 0.99 15.96
N THR A 304 -25.70 2.01 16.77
CA THR A 304 -24.52 2.87 16.61
C THR A 304 -23.35 1.95 16.39
N ALA A 305 -22.89 1.86 15.15
CA ALA A 305 -21.72 1.09 14.81
C ALA A 305 -20.60 1.79 15.58
N THR A 306 -20.14 1.17 16.66
CA THR A 306 -18.74 1.33 17.01
C THR A 306 -18.00 1.06 15.70
N ASP A 307 -17.21 2.05 15.30
CA ASP A 307 -16.53 2.02 14.01
C ASP A 307 -15.86 0.64 13.88
N PRO A 308 -16.22 -0.19 12.87
CA PRO A 308 -15.69 -1.54 12.78
C PRO A 308 -14.17 -1.57 12.48
N TYR A 309 -13.54 -0.39 12.38
CA TYR A 309 -12.11 -0.16 12.29
C TYR A 309 -11.51 0.42 13.59
N ASN A 310 -12.32 0.65 14.62
CA ASN A 310 -11.93 1.25 15.89
C ASN A 310 -12.48 0.43 17.07
N GLU A 311 -12.20 -0.87 17.09
CA GLU A 311 -12.23 -1.66 18.33
C GLU A 311 -10.96 -2.50 18.43
N GLU A 312 -10.28 -2.30 19.56
CA GLU A 312 -9.14 -3.07 20.02
C GLU A 312 -9.44 -4.58 20.03
N GLU A 313 -8.46 -5.37 19.60
CA GLU A 313 -8.29 -6.80 19.94
C GLU A 313 -9.49 -7.75 19.76
N VAL A 314 -9.69 -8.26 18.53
CA VAL A 314 -10.03 -9.68 18.35
C VAL A 314 -9.14 -10.29 17.27
N LEU A 315 -7.89 -10.55 17.66
CA LEU A 315 -6.99 -11.46 16.96
C LEU A 315 -7.52 -12.90 17.10
N PHE A 316 -7.79 -13.58 15.99
CA PHE A 316 -7.27 -14.95 15.89
C PHE A 316 -5.74 -14.84 15.82
N PRO A 317 -4.97 -15.70 16.53
CA PRO A 317 -3.60 -15.42 16.90
C PRO A 317 -2.68 -15.63 15.69
N VAL A 318 -2.60 -14.64 14.82
CA VAL A 318 -1.38 -14.36 14.05
C VAL A 318 -0.90 -13.04 14.60
N SER A 319 -0.15 -13.12 15.71
CA SER A 319 0.32 -11.98 16.48
C SER A 319 0.67 -10.79 15.57
N SER A 320 0.11 -9.61 15.82
CA SER A 320 0.46 -8.37 15.11
C SER A 320 1.95 -8.02 15.29
N SER A 321 2.59 -8.63 16.29
CA SER A 321 4.03 -8.68 16.43
C SER A 321 4.72 -9.40 15.26
N TYR A 322 4.18 -10.47 14.69
CA TYR A 322 4.80 -11.18 13.57
C TYR A 322 4.62 -10.48 12.23
N ALA A 323 3.51 -9.82 11.86
CA ALA A 323 3.46 -9.14 10.56
C ALA A 323 4.40 -7.91 10.53
N SER A 324 4.40 -7.11 11.59
CA SER A 324 5.32 -5.97 11.76
C SER A 324 6.77 -6.42 12.01
N ARG A 325 7.00 -7.48 12.82
CA ARG A 325 8.34 -8.08 13.00
C ARG A 325 8.81 -8.86 11.78
N PHE A 326 7.98 -9.48 10.96
CA PHE A 326 8.41 -10.27 9.79
C PHE A 326 8.79 -9.35 8.63
N LEU A 327 8.03 -8.27 8.43
CA LEU A 327 8.39 -7.18 7.51
C LEU A 327 9.67 -6.43 7.94
N THR A 328 10.03 -6.46 9.23
CA THR A 328 11.27 -5.87 9.77
C THR A 328 12.41 -6.88 10.01
N SER A 329 12.14 -8.19 10.13
CA SER A 329 13.13 -9.24 10.46
C SER A 329 13.52 -10.16 9.29
N HIS A 330 12.75 -10.20 8.20
CA HIS A 330 13.05 -11.04 7.03
C HIS A 330 13.09 -10.26 5.69
N PRO A 331 13.97 -9.25 5.54
CA PRO A 331 14.10 -8.47 4.30
C PRO A 331 14.69 -9.26 3.12
N HIS A 332 15.20 -10.48 3.34
CA HIS A 332 15.86 -11.29 2.32
C HIS A 332 14.89 -11.96 1.33
N VAL A 333 13.61 -12.11 1.67
CA VAL A 333 12.62 -12.74 0.77
C VAL A 333 12.03 -11.72 -0.22
N PHE A 334 12.04 -10.43 0.12
CA PHE A 334 11.55 -9.34 -0.73
C PHE A 334 12.56 -8.88 -1.80
N ALA A 335 13.86 -9.07 -1.57
CA ALA A 335 14.92 -8.51 -2.42
C ALA A 335 15.15 -9.28 -3.73
N LEU A 336 14.75 -10.56 -3.82
CA LEU A 336 15.05 -11.38 -5.00
C LEU A 336 14.04 -11.19 -6.15
N HIS A 337 12.85 -10.66 -5.90
CA HIS A 337 11.82 -10.50 -6.95
C HIS A 337 11.73 -9.09 -7.53
N LEU A 338 12.03 -8.04 -6.75
CA LEU A 338 12.01 -6.66 -7.27
C LEU A 338 13.16 -6.35 -8.24
N ALA A 339 14.29 -7.04 -8.13
CA ALA A 339 15.45 -6.83 -9.01
C ALA A 339 15.27 -7.44 -10.42
N CYS A 340 14.26 -8.30 -10.63
CA CYS A 340 14.07 -8.98 -11.92
C CYS A 340 13.14 -8.24 -12.91
N GLN A 341 12.49 -7.13 -12.54
CA GLN A 341 11.51 -6.47 -13.42
C GLN A 341 11.83 -5.02 -13.81
N THR A 342 13.02 -4.50 -13.49
CA THR A 342 13.48 -3.18 -14.00
C THR A 342 14.53 -3.28 -15.10
N PHE A 343 14.67 -4.45 -15.73
CA PHE A 343 15.36 -4.60 -17.01
C PHE A 343 14.37 -5.04 -18.09
N LEU A 344 13.64 -4.07 -18.63
CA LEU A 344 13.26 -3.98 -20.05
C LEU A 344 13.14 -2.49 -20.41
#